data_AF-A0A7W8ZHW6-F1
#
_entry.id   AF-A0A7W8ZHW6-F1
#
_cell.length_a   1.000
_cell.length_b   1.000
_cell.length_c   1.000
_cell.angle_alpha   90.00
_cell.angle_beta   90.00
_cell.angle_gamma   90.00
#
_symmetry.space_group_name_H-M   'P 1'
#
loop_
_entity.id
_entity.type
_entity.pdbx_description
1 polymer ?
#
loop_
_entity_poly.entity_id
_entity_poly.type
_entity_poly.pdbx_seq_one_letter_code
_entity_poly.pdbx_strand_id
1 'polypeptide(L)'
;MKIVFYALFVILNCFLIFKLTKIVTPKTAAISYGSAMLIVPLLAFIAAGIVRGIHYIPSPFFLDIFKALLLSFFILILLNLMVLAAGAIVSKLNRFQETHNAVNLERNPVSFARNNLQTIELAYKTIFFALSLLMLYGVWFGEKK
;
A
#
# COMPACT_ATOMS: atom_id res chain seq x y z
N MET A 1 -11.87 -19.97 -6.56
CA MET A 1 -11.19 -19.57 -5.31
C MET A 1 -10.23 -18.39 -5.48
N LYS A 2 -9.27 -18.43 -6.42
CA LYS A 2 -8.30 -17.31 -6.65
C LYS A 2 -8.96 -15.95 -6.88
N ILE A 3 -10.06 -15.92 -7.66
CA ILE A 3 -10.80 -14.68 -7.92
C ILE A 3 -11.46 -14.06 -6.67
N VAL A 4 -11.88 -14.89 -5.72
CA VAL A 4 -12.46 -14.42 -4.45
C VAL A 4 -11.39 -13.72 -3.63
N PHE A 5 -10.19 -14.32 -3.53
CA PHE A 5 -9.06 -13.67 -2.85
C PHE A 5 -8.63 -12.39 -3.55
N TYR A 6 -8.47 -12.42 -4.88
CA TYR A 6 -8.15 -11.22 -5.64
C TYR A 6 -9.15 -10.09 -5.37
N ALA A 7 -10.46 -10.35 -5.49
CA ALA A 7 -11.50 -9.36 -5.24
C ALA A 7 -11.46 -8.84 -3.79
N LEU A 8 -11.21 -9.71 -2.81
CA LEU A 8 -11.07 -9.33 -1.41
C LEU A 8 -9.88 -8.38 -1.19
N PHE A 9 -8.72 -8.68 -1.79
CA PHE A 9 -7.54 -7.81 -1.71
C PHE A 9 -7.73 -6.48 -2.43
N VAL A 10 -8.47 -6.45 -3.55
CA VAL A 10 -8.85 -5.22 -4.24
C VAL A 10 -9.75 -4.35 -3.37
N ILE A 11 -10.81 -4.92 -2.79
CA ILE A 11 -11.74 -4.20 -1.90
C ILE A 11 -10.99 -3.67 -0.67
N LEU A 12 -10.16 -4.52 -0.06
CA LEU A 12 -9.33 -4.13 1.07
C LEU A 12 -8.40 -2.98 0.69
N ASN A 13 -7.71 -3.05 -0.45
CA ASN A 13 -6.80 -1.99 -0.86
C ASN A 13 -7.53 -0.67 -1.14
N CYS A 14 -8.70 -0.74 -1.77
CA CYS A 14 -9.54 0.43 -2.01
C CYS A 14 -9.91 1.11 -0.67
N PHE A 15 -10.31 0.32 0.32
CA PHE A 15 -10.60 0.82 1.66
C PHE A 15 -9.35 1.47 2.31
N LEU A 16 -8.19 0.82 2.24
CA LEU A 16 -6.95 1.32 2.84
C LEU A 16 -6.50 2.65 2.21
N ILE A 17 -6.49 2.75 0.88
CA ILE A 17 -5.98 3.92 0.15
C ILE A 17 -6.94 5.13 0.27
N PHE A 18 -8.25 4.92 0.14
CA PHE A 18 -9.20 6.03 0.02
C PHE A 18 -9.90 6.39 1.33
N LYS A 19 -10.07 5.43 2.24
CA LYS A 19 -10.86 5.61 3.46
C LYS A 19 -10.01 5.60 4.73
N LEU A 20 -9.11 4.63 4.91
CA LEU A 20 -8.31 4.54 6.13
C LEU A 20 -7.40 5.75 6.33
N THR A 21 -6.79 6.27 5.25
CA THR A 21 -5.94 7.48 5.32
C THR A 21 -6.67 8.74 5.80
N LYS A 22 -8.01 8.76 5.75
CA LYS A 22 -8.84 9.88 6.24
C LYS A 22 -9.24 9.72 7.70
N ILE A 23 -9.29 8.48 8.20
CA ILE A 23 -9.75 8.13 9.54
C ILE A 23 -8.59 8.13 10.53
N VAL A 24 -7.43 7.63 10.10
CA VAL A 24 -6.27 7.43 10.95
C VAL A 24 -5.25 8.52 10.70
N THR A 25 -4.61 9.02 11.76
CA THR A 25 -3.53 10.00 11.60
C THR A 25 -2.39 9.41 10.76
N PRO A 26 -1.70 10.22 9.92
CA PRO A 26 -0.61 9.72 9.08
C PRO A 26 0.49 9.01 9.88
N LYS A 27 0.78 9.51 11.09
CA LYS A 27 1.77 8.90 12.00
C LYS A 27 1.33 7.51 12.44
N THR A 28 0.09 7.35 12.91
CA THR A 28 -0.42 6.05 13.34
C THR A 28 -0.46 5.08 12.16
N ALA A 29 -0.94 5.51 10.99
CA ALA A 29 -0.99 4.66 9.80
C ALA A 29 0.41 4.22 9.35
N ALA A 30 1.40 5.11 9.36
CA ALA A 30 2.79 4.77 9.03
C ALA A 30 3.39 3.77 10.03
N ILE A 31 3.12 3.92 11.33
CA ILE A 31 3.54 2.96 12.35
C ILE A 31 2.87 1.61 12.09
N SER A 32 1.56 1.57 11.85
CA SER A 32 0.83 0.32 11.58
C SER A 32 1.38 -0.42 10.36
N TYR A 33 1.62 0.29 9.24
CA TYR A 33 2.22 -0.32 8.06
C TYR A 33 3.67 -0.75 8.28
N GLY A 34 4.47 0.06 8.98
CA GLY A 34 5.85 -0.29 9.35
C GLY A 34 5.92 -1.53 10.24
N SER A 35 5.05 -1.63 11.26
CA SER A 35 4.93 -2.82 12.09
C SER A 35 4.46 -4.03 11.28
N ALA A 36 3.50 -3.85 10.37
CA ALA A 36 3.03 -4.92 9.50
C ALA A 36 4.14 -5.47 8.58
N MET A 37 5.07 -4.64 8.10
CA MET A 37 6.25 -5.11 7.33
C MET A 37 7.14 -6.08 8.12
N LEU A 38 7.14 -6.02 9.45
CA LEU A 38 7.88 -6.95 10.31
C LEU A 38 7.04 -8.16 10.72
N ILE A 39 5.77 -7.92 11.05
CA ILE A 39 4.85 -8.96 11.54
C ILE A 39 4.55 -9.98 10.44
N VAL A 40 4.30 -9.57 9.20
CA VAL A 40 3.98 -10.49 8.10
C VAL A 40 5.08 -11.53 7.86
N PRO A 41 6.36 -11.15 7.66
CA PRO A 41 7.44 -12.13 7.54
C PRO A 41 7.65 -12.94 8.83
N LEU A 42 7.51 -12.34 10.02
CA LEU A 42 7.60 -13.09 11.28
C LEU A 42 6.55 -14.20 11.36
N LEU A 43 5.29 -13.91 11.04
CA LEU A 43 4.21 -14.89 10.98
C LEU A 43 4.49 -15.97 9.94
N ALA A 44 5.10 -15.61 8.81
CA ALA A 44 5.52 -16.58 7.80
C ALA A 44 6.60 -17.54 8.34
N PHE A 45 7.59 -17.04 9.08
CA PHE A 45 8.61 -17.86 9.75
C PHE A 45 8.00 -18.77 10.82
N ILE A 46 7.09 -18.26 11.63
CA ILE A 46 6.38 -19.06 12.65
C ILE A 46 5.59 -20.18 11.97
N ALA A 47 4.83 -19.87 10.92
CA ALA A 47 4.07 -20.87 10.17
C ALA A 47 5.00 -21.95 9.58
N ALA A 48 6.13 -21.57 9.00
CA ALA A 48 7.13 -22.52 8.50
C ALA A 48 7.73 -23.38 9.62
N GLY A 49 7.99 -22.80 10.79
CA GLY A 49 8.47 -23.51 11.97
C GLY A 49 7.47 -24.54 12.50
N ILE A 50 6.18 -24.18 12.57
CA ILE A 50 5.10 -25.09 12.97
C ILE A 50 4.99 -26.26 12.00
N VAL A 51 4.92 -25.97 10.68
CA VAL A 51 4.84 -27.01 9.63
C VAL A 51 6.01 -27.99 9.74
N ARG A 52 7.23 -27.48 9.97
CA ARG A 52 8.42 -28.30 10.18
C ARG A 52 8.33 -29.13 11.48
N GLY A 53 7.85 -28.53 12.58
CA GLY A 53 7.75 -29.20 13.87
C GLY A 53 6.73 -30.34 13.91
N ILE A 54 5.68 -30.26 13.10
CA ILE A 54 4.66 -31.33 12.99
C ILE A 54 4.96 -32.32 11.85
N HIS A 55 6.13 -32.22 11.19
CA HIS A 55 6.51 -33.04 10.03
C HIS A 55 5.48 -33.05 8.90
N TYR A 56 4.70 -31.97 8.75
CA TYR A 56 3.70 -31.87 7.71
C TYR A 56 4.36 -31.52 6.37
N ILE A 57 4.03 -32.25 5.32
CA ILE A 57 4.49 -31.97 3.96
C ILE A 57 3.37 -31.18 3.24
N PRO A 58 3.51 -29.85 3.08
CA PRO A 58 2.47 -29.06 2.46
C PRO A 58 2.34 -29.37 0.97
N SER A 59 1.11 -29.42 0.48
CA SER A 59 0.85 -29.61 -0.94
C SER A 59 1.36 -28.41 -1.75
N PRO A 60 1.74 -28.61 -3.04
CA PRO A 60 2.15 -27.51 -3.92
C PRO A 60 1.07 -26.41 -4.01
N PHE A 61 -0.20 -26.81 -4.01
CA PHE A 61 -1.34 -25.90 -4.00
C PHE A 61 -1.39 -25.01 -2.74
N PHE A 62 -1.12 -25.58 -1.56
CA PHE A 62 -1.06 -24.81 -0.32
C PHE A 62 0.08 -23.79 -0.38
N LEU A 63 1.27 -24.19 -0.82
CA LEU A 63 2.43 -23.31 -0.95
C LEU A 63 2.17 -22.15 -1.92
N ASP A 64 1.46 -22.41 -3.01
CA ASP A 64 1.10 -21.39 -3.98
C ASP A 64 0.15 -20.35 -3.40
N ILE A 65 -0.90 -20.78 -2.70
CA ILE A 65 -1.84 -19.87 -2.03
C ILE A 65 -1.14 -19.09 -0.93
N PHE A 66 -0.33 -19.77 -0.11
CA PHE A 66 0.39 -19.15 0.99
C PHE A 66 1.34 -18.04 0.49
N LYS A 67 2.10 -18.32 -0.57
CA LYS A 67 2.96 -17.32 -1.24
C LYS A 67 2.13 -16.16 -1.81
N ALA A 68 1.00 -16.45 -2.46
CA ALA A 68 0.13 -15.43 -3.02
C ALA A 68 -0.47 -14.51 -1.94
N LEU A 69 -0.87 -15.08 -0.79
CA LEU A 69 -1.34 -14.32 0.36
C LEU A 69 -0.24 -13.40 0.91
N LEU A 70 0.96 -13.94 1.16
CA LEU A 70 2.09 -13.15 1.65
C LEU A 70 2.42 -11.99 0.72
N LEU A 71 2.57 -12.27 -0.58
CA LEU A 71 2.85 -11.23 -1.58
C LEU A 71 1.74 -10.17 -1.63
N SER A 72 0.47 -10.59 -1.52
CA SER A 72 -0.66 -9.65 -1.50
C SER A 72 -0.60 -8.72 -0.28
N PHE A 73 -0.25 -9.24 0.91
CA PHE A 73 -0.03 -8.40 2.10
C PHE A 73 1.15 -7.45 1.91
N PHE A 74 2.27 -7.90 1.35
CA PHE A 74 3.41 -7.04 1.06
C PHE A 74 3.06 -5.90 0.10
N ILE A 75 2.33 -6.21 -0.99
CA ILE A 75 1.86 -5.21 -1.96
C ILE A 75 0.98 -4.17 -1.27
N LEU A 76 -0.01 -4.61 -0.47
CA LEU A 76 -0.88 -3.71 0.29
C LEU A 76 -0.05 -2.78 1.18
N ILE A 77 0.83 -3.33 2.00
CA ILE A 77 1.60 -2.56 2.97
C ILE A 77 2.51 -1.54 2.27
N LEU A 78 3.28 -1.97 1.26
CA LEU A 78 4.21 -1.11 0.54
C LEU A 78 3.50 0.02 -0.20
N LEU A 79 2.45 -0.29 -0.97
CA LEU A 79 1.76 0.73 -1.75
C LEU A 79 1.03 1.73 -0.85
N ASN A 80 0.43 1.27 0.25
CA ASN A 80 -0.19 2.20 1.21
C ASN A 80 0.85 3.06 1.95
N LEU A 81 2.04 2.53 2.23
CA LEU A 81 3.15 3.32 2.78
C LEU A 81 3.62 4.38 1.77
N MET A 82 3.72 4.04 0.49
CA MET A 82 4.06 5.00 -0.58
C MET A 82 3.01 6.11 -0.72
N VAL A 83 1.72 5.77 -0.62
CA VAL A 83 0.62 6.75 -0.60
C VAL A 83 0.76 7.71 0.58
N LEU A 84 1.07 7.22 1.79
CA LEU A 84 1.33 8.07 2.94
C LEU A 84 2.56 8.95 2.77
N ALA A 85 3.65 8.39 2.24
CA ALA A 85 4.89 9.11 1.98
C ALA A 85 4.67 10.24 0.96
N ALA A 86 3.92 9.97 -0.12
CA ALA A 86 3.53 10.98 -1.11
C ALA A 86 2.74 12.13 -0.46
N GLY A 87 1.75 11.81 0.39
CA GLY A 87 1.00 12.82 1.14
C GLY A 87 1.88 13.67 2.06
N ALA A 88 2.83 13.04 2.76
CA ALA A 88 3.78 13.75 3.62
C ALA A 88 4.73 14.67 2.83
N ILE A 89 5.19 14.22 1.66
CA ILE A 89 6.04 15.03 0.77
C ILE A 89 5.26 16.23 0.24
N VAL A 90 4.04 16.02 -0.28
CA VAL A 90 3.19 17.11 -0.78
C VAL A 90 2.91 18.14 0.31
N SER A 91 2.59 17.69 1.53
CA SER A 91 2.37 18.59 2.67
C SER A 91 3.63 19.39 3.05
N LYS A 92 4.80 18.74 3.08
CA LYS A 92 6.07 19.43 3.36
C LYS A 92 6.44 20.44 2.28
N LEU A 93 6.26 20.10 1.01
CA LEU A 93 6.53 20.99 -0.11
C LEU A 93 5.64 22.23 -0.06
N ASN A 94 4.35 22.07 0.22
CA ASN A 94 3.45 23.21 0.42
C ASN A 94 3.87 24.09 1.58
N ARG A 95 4.14 23.49 2.74
CA ARG A 95 4.57 24.26 3.92
C ARG A 95 5.86 25.03 3.65
N PHE A 96 6.80 24.44 2.88
CA PHE A 96 8.01 25.14 2.46
C PHE A 96 7.69 26.36 1.58
N GLN A 97 6.78 26.21 0.61
CA GLN A 97 6.37 27.34 -0.23
C GLN A 97 5.73 28.47 0.58
N GLU A 98 4.89 28.14 1.56
CA GLU A 98 4.23 29.12 2.44
C GLU A 98 5.20 29.86 3.35
N THR A 99 6.20 29.15 3.89
CA THR A 99 7.10 29.70 4.92
C THR A 99 8.35 30.36 4.36
N HIS A 100 8.88 29.88 3.23
CA HIS A 100 10.17 30.33 2.69
C HIS A 100 10.06 30.96 1.30
N ASN A 101 8.93 30.79 0.60
CA ASN A 101 8.77 31.25 -0.78
C ASN A 101 7.45 32.00 -0.99
N ALA A 102 7.01 32.75 0.02
CA ALA A 102 5.73 33.45 0.04
C ALA A 102 5.52 34.36 -1.18
N VAL A 103 6.61 34.93 -1.70
CA VAL A 103 6.62 35.85 -2.87
C VAL A 103 6.19 35.15 -4.17
N ASN A 104 6.35 33.83 -4.28
CA ASN A 104 6.00 33.06 -5.48
C ASN A 104 4.68 32.28 -5.34
N LEU A 105 3.93 32.46 -4.26
CA LEU A 105 2.69 31.70 -3.98
C LEU A 105 1.60 31.88 -5.04
N GLU A 106 1.55 33.05 -5.70
CA GLU A 106 0.57 33.34 -6.76
C GLU A 106 1.06 32.96 -8.15
N ARG A 107 2.36 32.65 -8.29
CA ARG A 107 2.95 32.31 -9.58
C ARG A 107 2.74 30.83 -9.91
N ASN A 108 2.46 30.55 -11.17
CA ASN A 108 2.50 29.19 -11.68
C ASN A 108 3.95 28.67 -11.66
N PRO A 109 4.20 27.39 -11.30
CA PRO A 109 3.22 26.33 -11.04
C PRO A 109 2.76 26.20 -9.57
N VAL A 110 3.23 27.05 -8.65
CA VAL A 110 2.97 26.93 -7.20
C VAL A 110 1.50 27.18 -6.88
N SER A 111 0.89 28.22 -7.46
CA SER A 111 -0.53 28.52 -7.26
C SER A 111 -1.45 27.41 -7.77
N PHE A 112 -1.12 26.82 -8.92
CA PHE A 112 -1.83 25.65 -9.46
C PHE A 112 -1.77 24.47 -8.48
N ALA A 113 -0.59 24.11 -7.98
CA ALA A 113 -0.43 22.98 -7.07
C ALA A 113 -1.20 23.19 -5.75
N ARG A 114 -1.17 24.42 -5.20
CA ARG A 114 -1.89 24.77 -3.97
C ARG A 114 -3.40 24.70 -4.13
N ASN A 115 -3.92 25.27 -5.22
CA ASN A 115 -5.36 25.30 -5.49
C ASN A 115 -5.94 23.91 -5.83
N ASN A 116 -5.09 22.97 -6.29
CA ASN A 116 -5.50 21.64 -6.73
C ASN A 116 -5.00 20.51 -5.81
N LEU A 117 -4.70 20.80 -4.54
CA LEU A 117 -4.12 19.80 -3.62
C LEU A 117 -4.94 18.52 -3.50
N GLN A 118 -6.26 18.64 -3.36
CA GLN A 118 -7.14 17.49 -3.26
C GLN A 118 -7.13 16.65 -4.55
N THR A 119 -7.03 17.31 -5.70
CA THR A 119 -6.91 16.66 -7.01
C THR A 119 -5.58 15.94 -7.15
N ILE A 120 -4.48 16.55 -6.73
CA ILE A 120 -3.16 15.91 -6.69
C ILE A 120 -3.19 14.70 -5.76
N GLU A 121 -3.85 14.84 -4.61
CA GLU A 121 -4.04 13.77 -3.64
C GLU A 121 -4.77 12.57 -4.24
N LEU A 122 -5.89 12.83 -4.87
CA LEU A 122 -6.69 11.83 -5.54
C LEU A 122 -5.94 11.18 -6.71
N ALA A 123 -5.17 11.97 -7.47
CA ALA A 123 -4.40 11.50 -8.61
C ALA A 123 -3.35 10.46 -8.19
N TYR A 124 -2.49 10.77 -7.21
CA TYR A 124 -1.48 9.80 -6.79
C TYR A 124 -2.13 8.57 -6.12
N LYS A 125 -3.20 8.74 -5.34
CA LYS A 125 -3.95 7.60 -4.76
C LYS A 125 -4.51 6.68 -5.83
N THR A 126 -5.06 7.25 -6.89
CA THR A 126 -5.61 6.48 -8.02
C THR A 126 -4.51 5.75 -8.79
N ILE A 127 -3.36 6.39 -9.01
CA ILE A 127 -2.20 5.75 -9.65
C ILE A 127 -1.72 4.55 -8.81
N PHE A 128 -1.49 4.73 -7.52
CA PHE A 128 -1.05 3.65 -6.63
C PHE A 128 -2.10 2.54 -6.49
N PHE A 129 -3.39 2.88 -6.52
CA PHE A 129 -4.45 1.90 -6.57
C PHE A 129 -4.41 1.10 -7.88
N ALA A 130 -4.32 1.74 -9.05
CA ALA A 130 -4.24 1.05 -10.33
C ALA A 130 -3.00 0.13 -10.41
N LEU A 131 -1.84 0.61 -9.95
CA LEU A 131 -0.62 -0.21 -9.84
C LEU A 131 -0.82 -1.43 -8.95
N SER A 132 -1.54 -1.28 -7.83
CA SER A 132 -1.88 -2.41 -6.95
C SER A 132 -2.71 -3.47 -7.66
N LEU A 133 -3.66 -3.07 -8.52
CA LEU A 133 -4.54 -4.00 -9.23
C LEU A 133 -3.73 -4.87 -10.18
N LEU A 134 -2.78 -4.27 -10.89
CA LEU A 134 -1.86 -4.96 -11.80
C LEU A 134 -0.96 -5.93 -11.03
N MET A 135 -0.37 -5.50 -9.91
CA MET A 135 0.49 -6.36 -9.09
C MET A 135 -0.29 -7.53 -8.47
N LEU A 136 -1.48 -7.26 -7.89
CA LEU A 136 -2.36 -8.30 -7.35
C LEU A 136 -2.83 -9.26 -8.45
N TYR A 137 -3.11 -8.76 -9.66
CA TYR A 137 -3.47 -9.61 -10.78
C TYR A 137 -2.32 -10.55 -11.12
N GLY A 138 -1.08 -10.05 -11.20
CA GLY A 138 0.11 -10.86 -11.41
C GLY A 138 0.33 -11.91 -10.31
N VAL A 139 0.03 -11.58 -9.05
CA VAL A 139 0.14 -12.54 -7.94
C VAL A 139 -0.89 -13.67 -8.02
N TRP A 140 -2.14 -13.37 -8.36
CA TRP A 140 -3.23 -14.34 -8.32
C TRP A 140 -3.44 -15.09 -9.64
N PHE A 141 -3.17 -14.45 -10.77
CA PHE A 141 -3.46 -14.96 -12.11
C PHE A 141 -2.23 -15.03 -13.02
N GLY A 142 -1.08 -14.50 -12.60
CA GLY A 142 0.16 -14.64 -13.37
C GLY A 142 0.52 -16.12 -13.51
N GLU A 143 0.68 -16.56 -14.76
CA GLU A 143 1.22 -17.89 -15.04
C GLU A 143 2.66 -17.97 -14.53
N LYS A 144 2.93 -18.93 -13.65
CA LYS A 144 4.31 -19.32 -13.32
C LYS A 144 4.81 -20.13 -14.51
N LYS A 145 5.53 -19.47 -15.42
CA LYS A 145 6.37 -20.17 -16.40
C LYS A 145 7.54 -20.85 -15.67
#